data_AF-A0A4S8RKY9-F1
#
_entry.id   AF-A0A4S8RKY9-F1
#
_cell.length_a   1.000
_cell.length_b   1.000
_cell.length_c   1.000
_cell.angle_alpha   90.00
_cell.angle_beta   90.00
_cell.angle_gamma   90.00
#
_symmetry.space_group_name_H-M   'P 1'
#
loop_
_entity.id
_entity.type
_entity.pdbx_description
1 polymer ?
#
loop_
_entity_poly.entity_id
_entity_poly.type
_entity_poly.pdbx_seq_one_letter_code
_entity_poly.pdbx_strand_id
1 'polypeptide(L)'
;MAITTPAPRVICTSCGDVSSNPIQVPCSHHYCLACLEQFFELAITDQSVFPPACCSKAIPIVSVSSFLKPIVVQAFEKKKIEFETQYKVYCSSKRCSTFIPPSDIVKDIGTCPKCNAKTHTLCRSKAHAGKCLRDESIEEVLDLARENYWQRCYKCWALIAIIDGCAAAELIFAITVEGD
;
A
#
# COMPACT_ATOMS: atom_id res chain seq x y z
N MET A 1 -43.05 31.61 -20.84
CA MET A 1 -42.93 30.14 -20.74
C MET A 1 -41.45 29.82 -20.60
N ALA A 2 -41.01 29.30 -19.46
CA ALA A 2 -39.62 28.94 -19.25
C ALA A 2 -39.33 27.63 -19.98
N ILE A 3 -38.42 27.66 -20.96
CA ILE A 3 -37.95 26.47 -21.66
C ILE A 3 -36.96 25.79 -20.70
N THR A 4 -37.42 24.82 -19.93
CA THR A 4 -36.51 23.97 -19.15
C THR A 4 -35.84 23.01 -20.11
N THR A 5 -34.62 23.33 -20.55
CA THR A 5 -33.77 22.38 -21.28
C THR A 5 -33.64 21.11 -20.43
N PRO A 6 -34.04 19.92 -20.92
CA PRO A 6 -33.89 18.70 -20.14
C PRO A 6 -32.40 18.47 -19.86
N ALA A 7 -32.07 18.13 -18.62
CA ALA A 7 -30.70 17.81 -18.24
C ALA A 7 -30.14 16.73 -19.17
N PRO A 8 -28.88 16.85 -19.62
CA PRO A 8 -28.28 15.88 -20.53
C PRO A 8 -28.34 14.47 -19.92
N ARG A 9 -28.86 13.50 -20.68
CA ARG A 9 -28.88 12.09 -20.29
C ARG A 9 -27.47 11.53 -20.45
N VAL A 10 -26.73 11.48 -19.36
CA VAL A 10 -25.38 10.93 -19.35
C VAL A 10 -25.44 9.43 -19.07
N ILE A 11 -24.74 8.65 -19.88
CA ILE A 11 -24.69 7.19 -19.78
C ILE A 11 -23.46 6.77 -18.97
N CYS A 12 -23.66 5.84 -18.04
CA CYS A 12 -22.57 5.24 -17.29
C CYS A 12 -21.69 4.38 -18.20
N THR A 13 -20.38 4.64 -18.20
CA THR A 13 -19.39 3.90 -18.99
C THR A 13 -19.30 2.43 -18.60
N SER A 14 -19.65 2.05 -17.36
CA SER A 14 -19.55 0.66 -16.89
C SER A 14 -20.80 -0.18 -17.15
N CYS A 15 -21.99 0.31 -16.81
CA CYS A 15 -23.23 -0.47 -16.93
C CYS A 15 -24.08 -0.12 -18.15
N GLY A 16 -23.82 1.02 -18.80
CA GLY A 16 -24.63 1.50 -19.93
C GLY A 16 -25.97 2.15 -19.54
N ASP A 17 -26.27 2.25 -18.24
CA ASP A 17 -27.51 2.88 -17.78
C ASP A 17 -27.41 4.41 -17.76
N VAL A 18 -28.56 5.08 -17.93
CA VAL A 18 -28.67 6.53 -17.77
C VAL A 18 -28.53 6.89 -16.29
N SER A 19 -27.62 7.83 -15.98
CA SER A 19 -27.44 8.35 -14.64
C SER A 19 -27.88 9.81 -14.57
N SER A 20 -28.72 10.13 -13.57
CA SER A 20 -29.11 11.52 -13.30
C SER A 20 -28.00 12.33 -12.64
N ASN A 21 -27.08 11.67 -11.92
CA ASN A 21 -25.96 12.28 -11.21
C ASN A 21 -24.66 11.53 -11.56
N PRO A 22 -24.19 11.65 -12.81
CA PRO A 22 -22.97 10.99 -13.25
C PRO A 22 -21.74 11.64 -12.60
N ILE A 23 -20.74 10.83 -12.28
CA ILE A 23 -19.45 11.29 -11.78
C ILE A 23 -18.44 11.22 -12.92
N GLN A 24 -17.90 12.37 -13.29
CA GLN A 24 -16.87 12.45 -14.33
C GLN A 24 -15.50 12.10 -13.73
N VAL A 25 -14.79 11.16 -14.36
CA VAL A 25 -13.41 10.79 -13.99
C VAL A 25 -12.39 11.54 -14.87
N PRO A 26 -11.07 11.54 -14.55
CA PRO A 26 -10.08 12.37 -15.27
C PRO A 26 -9.96 12.15 -16.78
N CYS A 27 -10.40 11.00 -17.30
CA CYS A 27 -10.44 10.74 -18.74
C CYS A 27 -11.73 11.25 -19.44
N SER A 28 -12.58 12.00 -18.73
CA SER A 28 -13.87 12.54 -19.19
C SER A 28 -15.00 11.54 -19.40
N HIS A 29 -14.77 10.26 -19.10
CA HIS A 29 -15.85 9.28 -18.97
C HIS A 29 -16.66 9.49 -17.68
N HIS A 30 -17.88 8.97 -17.67
CA HIS A 30 -18.86 9.19 -16.61
C HIS A 30 -19.32 7.86 -16.02
N TYR A 31 -19.42 7.79 -14.70
CA TYR A 31 -19.87 6.60 -13.99
C TYR A 31 -21.08 6.95 -13.12
N CYS A 32 -22.04 6.05 -13.01
CA CYS A 32 -23.01 6.12 -11.93
C CYS A 32 -22.30 5.80 -10.60
N LEU A 33 -22.84 6.31 -9.48
CA LEU A 33 -22.26 6.10 -8.16
C LEU A 33 -22.07 4.62 -7.82
N ALA A 34 -23.06 3.78 -8.11
CA ALA A 34 -23.01 2.35 -7.81
C ALA A 34 -21.84 1.64 -8.51
N CYS A 35 -21.67 1.85 -9.82
CA CYS A 35 -20.55 1.27 -10.56
C CYS A 35 -19.20 1.79 -10.08
N LEU A 36 -19.11 3.09 -9.76
CA LEU A 36 -17.87 3.67 -9.27
C LEU A 36 -17.49 3.11 -7.89
N GLU A 37 -18.44 3.00 -6.96
CA GLU A 37 -18.21 2.35 -5.66
C GLU A 37 -17.74 0.91 -5.82
N GLN A 38 -18.46 0.12 -6.64
CA GLN A 38 -18.11 -1.28 -6.89
C GLN A 38 -16.70 -1.42 -7.48
N PHE A 39 -16.29 -0.49 -8.34
CA PHE A 39 -14.96 -0.51 -8.94
C PHE A 39 -13.86 -0.31 -7.89
N PHE A 40 -14.04 0.63 -6.96
CA PHE A 40 -13.13 0.85 -5.84
C PHE A 40 -13.15 -0.31 -4.83
N GLU A 41 -14.32 -0.89 -4.56
CA GLU A 41 -14.46 -2.08 -3.71
C GLU A 41 -13.70 -3.29 -4.29
N LEU A 42 -13.81 -3.51 -5.60
CA LEU A 42 -13.08 -4.58 -6.27
C LEU A 42 -11.56 -4.37 -6.15
N ALA A 43 -11.09 -3.14 -6.37
CA ALA A 43 -9.67 -2.80 -6.24
C ALA A 43 -9.13 -2.88 -4.81
N ILE A 44 -9.98 -2.87 -3.78
CA ILE A 44 -9.56 -3.18 -2.40
C ILE A 44 -9.21 -4.67 -2.26
N THR A 45 -9.90 -5.54 -2.98
CA THR A 45 -9.74 -7.00 -2.83
C THR A 45 -8.78 -7.62 -3.85
N ASP A 46 -8.67 -7.03 -5.03
CA ASP A 46 -7.89 -7.57 -6.15
C ASP A 46 -6.81 -6.57 -6.58
N GLN A 47 -5.56 -6.97 -6.39
CA GLN A 47 -4.39 -6.17 -6.74
C GLN A 47 -4.23 -5.99 -8.27
N SER A 48 -4.77 -6.90 -9.09
CA SER A 48 -4.63 -6.85 -10.55
C SER A 48 -5.39 -5.68 -11.18
N VAL A 49 -6.44 -5.20 -10.51
CA VAL A 49 -7.25 -4.05 -10.92
C VAL A 49 -6.91 -2.79 -10.11
N PHE A 50 -5.85 -2.84 -9.31
CA PHE A 50 -5.37 -1.71 -8.52
C PHE A 50 -4.25 -0.94 -9.27
N PRO A 51 -4.33 0.40 -9.35
CA PRO A 51 -5.46 1.24 -8.97
C PRO A 51 -6.60 1.16 -10.00
N PRO A 52 -7.86 1.48 -9.62
CA PRO A 52 -8.96 1.62 -10.57
C PRO A 52 -8.56 2.56 -11.70
N ALA A 53 -8.78 2.14 -12.94
CA ALA A 53 -8.36 2.88 -14.11
C ALA A 53 -9.45 2.90 -15.19
N CYS A 54 -9.49 4.00 -15.94
CA CYS A 54 -10.31 4.13 -17.13
C CYS A 54 -9.44 4.68 -18.27
N CYS A 55 -9.53 4.09 -19.47
CA CYS A 55 -8.67 4.44 -20.61
C CYS A 55 -7.17 4.38 -20.28
N SER A 56 -6.77 3.38 -19.49
CA SER A 56 -5.39 3.23 -18.98
C SER A 56 -4.89 4.40 -18.11
N LYS A 57 -5.78 5.28 -17.67
CA LYS A 57 -5.49 6.35 -16.71
C LYS A 57 -6.06 5.97 -15.36
N ALA A 58 -5.22 5.97 -14.33
CA ALA A 58 -5.66 5.76 -12.96
C ALA A 58 -6.73 6.81 -12.59
N ILE A 59 -7.74 6.39 -11.84
CA ILE A 59 -8.76 7.25 -11.24
C ILE A 59 -8.28 7.52 -9.81
N PRO A 60 -7.71 8.71 -9.51
CA PRO A 60 -7.23 9.01 -8.17
C PRO A 60 -8.42 9.05 -7.20
N ILE A 61 -8.32 8.37 -6.06
CA ILE A 61 -9.38 8.36 -5.03
C ILE A 61 -9.81 9.79 -4.65
N VAL A 62 -8.86 10.72 -4.55
CA VAL A 62 -9.11 12.14 -4.26
C VAL A 62 -10.03 12.85 -5.27
N SER A 63 -10.10 12.36 -6.52
CA SER A 63 -10.97 12.94 -7.55
C SER A 63 -12.44 12.55 -7.38
N VAL A 64 -12.73 11.51 -6.59
CA VAL A 64 -14.07 10.93 -6.47
C VAL A 64 -14.51 10.66 -5.03
N SER A 65 -13.63 10.85 -4.04
CA SER A 65 -13.85 10.46 -2.64
C SER A 65 -15.04 11.15 -1.98
N SER A 66 -15.41 12.35 -2.42
CA SER A 66 -16.59 13.08 -1.92
C SER A 66 -17.92 12.41 -2.27
N PHE A 67 -17.92 11.53 -3.27
CA PHE A 67 -19.13 10.82 -3.72
C PHE A 67 -19.23 9.42 -3.13
N LEU A 68 -18.10 8.80 -2.80
CA LEU A 68 -18.05 7.42 -2.29
C LEU A 68 -18.36 7.36 -0.80
N LYS A 69 -18.87 6.22 -0.33
CA LYS A 69 -18.98 5.95 1.11
C LYS A 69 -17.62 6.13 1.82
N PRO A 70 -17.59 6.82 2.97
CA PRO A 70 -16.35 7.01 3.75
C PRO A 70 -15.63 5.71 4.14
N ILE A 71 -16.36 4.61 4.31
CA ILE A 71 -15.77 3.31 4.62
C ILE A 71 -14.98 2.75 3.44
N VAL A 72 -15.44 2.94 2.20
CA VAL A 72 -14.75 2.51 0.97
C VAL A 72 -13.49 3.34 0.79
N VAL A 73 -13.56 4.67 0.95
CA VAL A 73 -12.39 5.56 0.86
C VAL A 73 -11.30 5.15 1.86
N GLN A 74 -11.67 4.95 3.13
CA GLN A 74 -10.70 4.54 4.16
C GLN A 74 -10.10 3.17 3.90
N ALA A 75 -10.90 2.20 3.44
CA ALA A 75 -10.42 0.87 3.11
C ALA A 75 -9.46 0.92 1.90
N PHE A 76 -9.78 1.72 0.88
CA PHE A 76 -8.95 1.92 -0.29
C PHE A 76 -7.61 2.55 0.06
N GLU A 77 -7.58 3.62 0.86
CA GLU A 77 -6.32 4.27 1.27
C GLU A 77 -5.43 3.32 2.09
N LYS A 78 -6.01 2.51 2.98
CA LYS A 78 -5.25 1.48 3.70
C LYS A 78 -4.68 0.43 2.75
N LYS A 79 -5.48 -0.02 1.78
CA LYS A 79 -5.07 -1.04 0.81
C LYS A 79 -4.04 -0.50 -0.17
N LYS A 80 -4.12 0.78 -0.53
CA LYS A 80 -3.13 1.48 -1.34
C LYS A 80 -1.74 1.39 -0.72
N ILE A 81 -1.63 1.74 0.56
CA ILE A 81 -0.35 1.63 1.29
C ILE A 81 0.12 0.17 1.27
N GLU A 82 -0.77 -0.79 1.54
CA GLU A 82 -0.42 -2.21 1.47
C GLU A 82 0.13 -2.60 0.10
N PHE A 83 -0.58 -2.32 -0.99
CA PHE A 83 -0.19 -2.72 -2.34
C PHE A 83 1.05 -2.00 -2.88
N GLU A 84 1.23 -0.73 -2.54
CA GLU A 84 2.43 0.06 -2.87
C GLU A 84 3.64 -0.33 -2.00
N THR A 85 3.44 -1.04 -0.88
CA THR A 85 4.53 -1.55 -0.04
C THR A 85 5.16 -2.79 -0.66
N GLN A 86 6.45 -2.69 -0.99
CA GLN A 86 7.22 -3.79 -1.57
C GLN A 86 7.42 -4.94 -0.57
N TYR A 87 7.89 -4.63 0.64
CA TYR A 87 8.16 -5.61 1.69
C TYR A 87 7.04 -5.61 2.73
N LYS A 88 5.96 -6.31 2.41
CA LYS A 88 4.76 -6.36 3.25
C LYS A 88 5.02 -7.19 4.52
N VAL A 89 4.71 -6.60 5.67
CA VAL A 89 4.72 -7.29 6.96
C VAL A 89 3.28 -7.48 7.39
N TYR A 90 2.94 -8.70 7.78
CA TYR A 90 1.61 -9.06 8.28
C TYR A 90 1.72 -9.52 9.73
N CYS A 91 0.67 -9.30 10.50
CA CYS A 91 0.59 -9.76 11.88
C CYS A 91 0.91 -11.26 11.99
N SER A 92 1.86 -11.60 12.86
CA SER A 92 2.29 -12.98 13.11
C SER A 92 1.19 -13.90 13.63
N SER A 93 0.09 -13.33 14.17
CA SER A 93 -1.09 -14.10 14.56
C SER A 93 -1.86 -14.53 13.33
N LYS A 94 -1.88 -15.83 13.03
CA LYS A 94 -2.60 -16.41 11.88
C LYS A 94 -4.09 -16.09 11.85
N ARG A 95 -4.71 -15.86 13.02
CA ARG A 95 -6.13 -15.45 13.12
C ARG A 95 -6.36 -13.98 12.75
N CYS A 96 -5.31 -13.16 12.78
CA CYS A 96 -5.39 -11.73 12.53
C CYS A 96 -4.87 -11.39 11.13
N SER A 97 -3.63 -11.79 10.82
CA SER A 97 -2.94 -11.60 9.53
C SER A 97 -3.10 -10.22 8.90
N THR A 98 -3.34 -9.20 9.74
CA THR A 98 -3.56 -7.82 9.28
C THR A 98 -2.23 -7.23 8.84
N PHE A 99 -2.23 -6.55 7.70
CA PHE A 99 -1.07 -5.80 7.22
C PHE A 99 -0.62 -4.78 8.27
N ILE A 100 0.68 -4.71 8.52
CA ILE A 100 1.31 -3.75 9.43
C ILE A 100 1.95 -2.66 8.57
N PRO A 101 1.40 -1.43 8.59
CA PRO A 101 1.96 -0.31 7.85
C PRO A 101 3.41 -0.03 8.27
N PRO A 102 4.26 0.49 7.37
CA PRO A 102 5.63 0.88 7.71
C PRO A 102 5.72 1.87 8.88
N SER A 103 4.72 2.74 9.05
CA SER A 103 4.62 3.67 10.19
C SER A 103 4.53 2.99 11.56
N ASP A 104 4.05 1.75 11.59
CA ASP A 104 3.81 0.99 12.82
C ASP A 104 4.99 0.04 13.11
N ILE A 105 6.09 0.21 12.38
CA ILE A 105 7.32 -0.57 12.50
C ILE A 105 8.42 0.29 13.09
N VAL A 106 8.91 -0.13 14.26
CA VAL A 106 10.03 0.52 14.93
C VAL A 106 11.18 -0.48 15.06
N LYS A 107 12.35 -0.12 14.51
CA LYS A 107 13.48 -1.04 14.32
C LYS A 107 13.02 -2.26 13.50
N ASP A 108 12.97 -3.44 14.10
CA ASP A 108 12.52 -4.69 13.46
C ASP A 108 11.21 -5.22 14.03
N ILE A 109 10.47 -4.40 14.80
CA ILE A 109 9.23 -4.82 15.45
C ILE A 109 8.05 -4.04 14.87
N GLY A 110 7.21 -4.74 14.12
CA GLY A 110 5.91 -4.24 13.67
C GLY A 110 4.83 -4.48 14.72
N THR A 111 4.10 -3.42 15.07
CA THR A 111 2.95 -3.52 15.99
C THR A 111 1.66 -3.58 15.19
N CYS A 112 0.88 -4.66 15.36
CA CYS A 112 -0.36 -4.83 14.61
C CYS A 112 -1.41 -3.78 15.02
N PRO A 113 -1.93 -2.96 14.08
CA PRO A 113 -2.92 -1.93 14.42
C PRO A 113 -4.29 -2.50 14.83
N LYS A 114 -4.56 -3.78 14.55
CA LYS A 114 -5.84 -4.45 14.87
C LYS A 114 -5.84 -5.14 16.23
N CYS A 115 -4.76 -5.82 16.59
CA CYS A 115 -4.71 -6.66 17.80
C CYS A 115 -3.52 -6.37 18.72
N ASN A 116 -2.71 -5.35 18.41
CA ASN A 116 -1.51 -4.96 19.14
C ASN A 116 -0.42 -6.04 19.28
N ALA A 117 -0.58 -7.19 18.61
CA ALA A 117 0.45 -8.21 18.57
C ALA A 117 1.71 -7.67 17.88
N LYS A 118 2.86 -7.92 18.50
CA LYS A 118 4.17 -7.52 17.97
C LYS A 118 4.72 -8.63 17.07
N THR A 119 5.14 -8.25 15.87
CA THR A 119 5.69 -9.12 14.84
C THR A 119 7.13 -8.73 14.57
N HIS A 120 8.05 -9.67 14.60
CA HIS A 120 9.41 -9.43 14.13
C HIS A 120 9.39 -9.37 12.59
N THR A 121 9.88 -8.30 11.99
CA THR A 121 9.70 -8.00 10.55
C THR A 121 10.53 -8.92 9.67
N LEU A 122 11.74 -9.28 10.14
CA LEU A 122 12.70 -10.14 9.46
C LEU A 122 12.17 -11.55 9.25
N CYS A 123 11.84 -12.23 10.35
CA CYS A 123 11.25 -13.56 10.27
C CYS A 123 9.73 -13.53 10.25
N ARG A 124 9.02 -12.40 10.30
CA ARG A 124 7.54 -12.40 10.28
C ARG A 124 6.88 -13.28 11.37
N SER A 125 7.61 -13.59 12.45
CA SER A 125 7.12 -14.39 13.59
C SER A 125 6.74 -13.45 14.74
N LYS A 126 6.24 -13.99 15.85
CA LYS A 126 5.97 -13.19 17.03
C LYS A 126 7.27 -12.53 17.50
N ALA A 127 7.20 -11.26 17.89
CA ALA A 127 8.35 -10.53 18.42
C ALA A 127 9.06 -11.34 19.51
N HIS A 128 10.38 -11.46 19.37
CA HIS A 128 11.23 -12.22 20.27
C HIS A 128 12.53 -11.44 20.53
N ALA A 129 13.16 -11.75 21.67
CA ALA A 129 14.54 -11.37 21.93
C ALA A 129 15.44 -12.54 21.51
N GLY A 130 16.64 -12.25 21.00
CA GLY A 130 17.62 -13.25 20.61
C GLY A 130 17.53 -13.70 19.14
N LYS A 131 18.37 -14.70 18.81
CA LYS A 131 18.69 -15.10 17.44
C LYS A 131 17.46 -15.51 16.64
N CYS A 132 17.40 -15.00 15.43
CA CYS A 132 16.33 -15.32 14.50
C CYS A 132 16.67 -16.61 13.76
N LEU A 133 15.90 -17.69 13.97
CA LEU A 133 16.19 -19.01 13.37
C LEU A 133 15.94 -19.09 11.84
N ARG A 134 15.82 -17.95 11.17
CA ARG A 134 15.75 -17.86 9.71
C ARG A 134 17.03 -17.20 9.23
N ASP A 135 17.94 -18.05 8.79
CA ASP A 135 19.24 -17.76 8.18
C ASP A 135 20.37 -17.28 9.11
N GLU A 136 21.35 -18.17 9.33
CA GLU A 136 22.66 -17.81 9.88
C GLU A 136 23.38 -16.77 8.99
N SER A 137 23.06 -16.71 7.69
CA SER A 137 23.61 -15.76 6.72
C SER A 137 23.10 -14.32 6.87
N ILE A 138 21.97 -14.09 7.56
CA ILE A 138 21.41 -12.75 7.74
C ILE A 138 22.03 -12.04 8.96
N GLU A 139 22.48 -12.80 9.96
CA GLU A 139 22.97 -12.20 11.21
C GLU A 139 24.25 -11.39 10.99
N GLU A 140 25.21 -11.93 10.23
CA GLU A 140 26.46 -11.24 9.86
C GLU A 140 26.20 -9.94 9.09
N VAL A 141 25.26 -9.96 8.14
CA VAL A 141 24.86 -8.78 7.36
C VAL A 141 24.20 -7.72 8.25
N LEU A 142 23.48 -8.13 9.30
CA LEU A 142 22.84 -7.22 10.24
C LEU A 142 23.79 -6.69 11.31
N ASP A 143 24.79 -7.46 11.74
CA ASP A 143 25.87 -7.00 12.60
C ASP A 143 26.70 -5.93 11.88
N LEU A 144 27.11 -6.21 10.64
CA LEU A 144 27.77 -5.24 9.77
C LEU A 144 26.93 -3.97 9.59
N ALA A 145 25.62 -4.10 9.39
CA ALA A 145 24.74 -2.95 9.28
C ALA A 145 24.70 -2.09 10.55
N ARG A 146 24.69 -2.71 11.74
CA ARG A 146 24.71 -2.00 13.02
C ARG A 146 26.03 -1.27 13.24
N GLU A 147 27.15 -1.94 12.98
CA GLU A 147 28.49 -1.37 13.14
C GLU A 147 28.72 -0.17 12.22
N ASN A 148 28.15 -0.21 11.01
CA ASN A 148 28.32 0.84 10.01
C ASN A 148 27.18 1.87 10.00
N TYR A 149 26.31 1.88 11.02
CA TYR A 149 25.14 2.76 11.14
C TYR A 149 24.20 2.74 9.91
N TRP A 150 24.19 1.63 9.19
CA TRP A 150 23.30 1.45 8.05
C TRP A 150 21.87 1.33 8.55
N GLN A 151 20.97 2.01 7.86
CA GLN A 151 19.55 1.97 8.15
C GLN A 151 18.82 1.20 7.06
N ARG A 152 17.63 0.71 7.38
CA ARG A 152 16.74 0.23 6.32
C ARG A 152 16.00 1.40 5.72
N CYS A 153 15.98 1.45 4.39
CA CYS A 153 15.12 2.35 3.67
C CYS A 153 13.66 2.05 4.02
N TYR A 154 12.92 3.06 4.48
CA TYR A 154 11.50 2.93 4.83
C TYR A 154 10.63 2.54 3.63
N LYS A 155 11.09 2.81 2.40
CA LYS A 155 10.37 2.55 1.15
C LYS A 155 10.60 1.14 0.61
N CYS A 156 11.84 0.67 0.60
CA CYS A 156 12.23 -0.59 -0.04
C CYS A 156 12.94 -1.57 0.90
N TRP A 157 13.06 -1.29 2.19
CA TRP A 157 13.67 -2.18 3.20
C TRP A 157 15.11 -2.64 2.92
N ALA A 158 15.74 -2.15 1.86
CA ALA A 158 17.16 -2.34 1.59
C ALA A 158 18.01 -1.66 2.67
N LEU A 159 19.17 -2.24 2.96
CA LEU A 159 20.17 -1.59 3.79
C LEU A 159 20.81 -0.45 3.00
N ILE A 160 20.86 0.72 3.63
CA ILE A 160 21.43 1.94 3.07
C ILE A 160 22.46 2.49 4.04
N ALA A 161 23.61 2.90 3.51
CA ALA A 161 24.56 3.72 4.27
C ALA A 161 24.04 5.15 4.33
N ILE A 162 24.10 5.77 5.51
CA ILE A 162 23.82 7.19 5.69
C ILE A 162 25.16 7.87 5.95
N ILE A 163 25.64 8.62 4.96
CA ILE A 163 26.90 9.37 5.02
C ILE A 163 26.61 10.81 5.48
N ASP A 164 27.34 11.26 6.50
CA ASP A 164 27.26 12.55 7.19
C ASP A 164 26.35 13.62 6.57
N GLY A 165 25.19 13.84 7.19
CA GLY A 165 24.39 15.06 7.08
C GLY A 165 23.72 15.37 5.74
N CYS A 166 23.91 14.53 4.70
CA CYS A 166 23.30 14.74 3.40
C CYS A 166 22.52 13.49 2.96
N ALA A 167 21.33 13.67 2.39
CA ALA A 167 20.36 12.61 2.07
C ALA A 167 20.77 11.69 0.88
N ALA A 168 22.06 11.50 0.64
CA ALA A 168 22.56 10.52 -0.31
C ALA A 168 22.57 9.14 0.35
N ALA A 169 21.48 8.39 0.18
CA ALA A 169 21.42 6.98 0.55
C ALA A 169 22.00 6.14 -0.60
N GLU A 170 23.17 5.54 -0.40
CA GLU A 170 23.67 4.52 -1.33
C GLU A 170 23.07 3.16 -0.98
N LEU A 171 22.48 2.50 -2.00
CA LEU A 171 21.98 1.13 -1.90
C LEU A 171 23.17 0.18 -1.81
N ILE A 172 23.27 -0.56 -0.71
CA ILE A 172 24.26 -1.63 -0.59
C ILE A 172 23.67 -2.85 -1.29
N PHE A 173 24.09 -3.08 -2.55
CA PHE A 173 23.80 -4.34 -3.22
C PHE A 173 24.55 -5.47 -2.51
N ALA A 174 23.85 -6.57 -2.25
CA ALA A 174 24.35 -7.73 -1.52
C ALA A 174 25.74 -8.14 -2.02
N ILE A 175 26.72 -8.13 -1.12
CA ILE A 175 28.03 -8.70 -1.36
C ILE A 175 27.80 -10.21 -1.50
N THR A 176 27.91 -10.72 -2.72
CA THR A 176 28.06 -12.16 -2.93
C THR A 176 29.37 -12.55 -2.26
N VAL A 177 29.30 -13.37 -1.21
CA VAL A 177 30.47 -13.99 -0.61
C VAL A 177 31.02 -14.96 -1.67
N GLU A 178 32.01 -14.52 -2.44
CA GLU A 178 32.86 -15.45 -3.19
C GLU A 178 33.70 -16.18 -2.15
N GLY A 179 33.38 -17.46 -1.95
CA GLY A 179 34.13 -18.34 -1.07
C GLY A 179 35.39 -18.82 -1.77
N ASP A 180 36.53 -18.61 -1.12
CA ASP A 180 37.75 -19.41 -1.26
C ASP A 180 37.88 -20.38 -0.10
#